data_AF-A0A0W1I740-F1
#
_entry.id   AF-A0A0W1I740-F1
#
_cell.length_a   1.000
_cell.length_b   1.000
_cell.length_c   1.000
_cell.angle_alpha   90.00
_cell.angle_beta   90.00
_cell.angle_gamma   90.00
#
_symmetry.space_group_name_H-M   'P 1'
#
loop_
_entity.id
_entity.type
_entity.pdbx_description
1 polymer ?
#
loop_
_entity_poly.entity_id
_entity_poly.type
_entity_poly.pdbx_seq_one_letter_code
_entity_poly.pdbx_strand_id
1 'polypeptide(L)'
;MMMQGILLERIEAFLKEADMPPSVFGRAAVHDPRLVSDLRGGRICGRAVICRAEHFMNKWRADFRAGRVTPIGDRRVGSRANKSRRA
;
A
#
# COMPACT_ATOMS: atom_id res chain seq x y z
N MET A 1 14.25 -4.45 -16.62
CA MET A 1 13.69 -5.01 -15.38
C MET A 1 13.37 -3.85 -14.43
N MET A 2 12.27 -3.12 -14.67
CA MET A 2 11.94 -1.85 -13.96
C MET A 2 10.48 -1.80 -13.45
N MET A 3 9.72 -2.89 -13.55
CA MET A 3 8.27 -2.86 -13.26
C MET A 3 7.94 -2.77 -11.76
N GLN A 4 8.87 -3.14 -10.88
CA GLN A 4 8.61 -3.22 -9.43
C GLN A 4 8.70 -1.87 -8.72
N GLY A 5 9.61 -0.98 -9.15
CA GLY A 5 9.72 0.37 -8.59
C GLY A 5 8.44 1.18 -8.83
N ILE A 6 7.89 1.09 -10.04
CA ILE A 6 6.63 1.73 -10.43
C ILE A 6 5.46 1.19 -9.58
N LEU A 7 5.43 -0.12 -9.28
CA LEU A 7 4.39 -0.69 -8.41
C LEU A 7 4.51 -0.16 -6.98
N LEU A 8 5.73 -0.14 -6.42
CA LEU A 8 5.96 0.35 -5.07
C LEU A 8 5.52 1.82 -4.94
N GLU A 9 5.91 2.69 -5.88
CA GLU A 9 5.51 4.09 -5.89
C GLU A 9 3.98 4.25 -5.94
N ARG A 10 3.29 3.47 -6.78
CA ARG A 10 1.82 3.49 -6.87
C ARG A 10 1.15 3.04 -5.58
N ILE A 11 1.68 1.99 -4.95
CA ILE A 11 1.19 1.51 -3.66
C ILE A 11 1.41 2.60 -2.60
N GLU A 12 2.59 3.21 -2.51
CA GLU A 12 2.86 4.26 -1.51
C GLU A 12 1.99 5.50 -1.69
N ALA A 13 1.73 5.92 -2.92
CA ALA A 13 0.79 7.00 -3.21
C ALA A 13 -0.64 6.63 -2.74
N PHE A 14 -1.08 5.39 -3.01
CA PHE A 14 -2.37 4.88 -2.55
C PHE A 14 -2.48 4.82 -1.02
N LEU A 15 -1.44 4.38 -0.32
CA LEU A 15 -1.44 4.30 1.14
C LEU A 15 -1.63 5.69 1.77
N LYS A 16 -1.03 6.74 1.18
CA LYS A 16 -1.23 8.13 1.60
C LYS A 16 -2.64 8.64 1.29
N GLU A 17 -3.17 8.31 0.11
CA GLU A 17 -4.53 8.69 -0.32
C GLU A 17 -5.61 8.06 0.58
N ALA A 18 -5.45 6.77 0.89
CA ALA A 18 -6.42 5.99 1.67
C ALA A 18 -6.23 6.08 3.19
N ASP A 19 -5.17 6.79 3.65
CA ASP A 19 -4.67 6.78 5.03
C ASP A 19 -4.61 5.35 5.61
N MET A 20 -4.00 4.44 4.84
CA MET A 20 -4.01 3.01 5.10
C MET A 20 -2.60 2.52 5.48
N PRO A 21 -2.46 1.75 6.57
CA PRO A 21 -1.18 1.13 6.90
C PRO A 21 -0.75 0.10 5.85
N PRO A 22 0.57 -0.02 5.54
CA PRO A 22 1.07 -0.97 4.54
C PRO A 22 0.76 -2.44 4.89
N SER A 23 0.71 -2.78 6.18
CA SER A 23 0.37 -4.12 6.65
C SER A 23 -1.11 -4.46 6.46
N VAL A 24 -2.00 -3.46 6.58
CA VAL A 24 -3.43 -3.60 6.31
C VAL A 24 -3.66 -3.79 4.82
N PHE A 25 -3.00 -2.97 3.98
CA PHE A 25 -3.04 -3.12 2.53
C PHE A 25 -2.59 -4.52 2.10
N GLY A 26 -1.43 -4.97 2.57
CA GLY A 26 -0.90 -6.28 2.21
C GLY A 26 -1.84 -7.42 2.59
N ARG A 27 -2.44 -7.36 3.78
CA ARG A 27 -3.45 -8.33 4.23
C ARG A 27 -4.74 -8.28 3.39
N ALA A 28 -5.19 -7.10 2.98
CA ALA A 28 -6.43 -6.91 2.24
C ALA A 28 -6.30 -7.24 0.73
N ALA A 29 -5.16 -6.91 0.12
CA ALA A 29 -4.94 -7.07 -1.31
C ALA A 29 -4.44 -8.47 -1.68
N VAL A 30 -3.55 -9.05 -0.87
CA VAL A 30 -2.83 -10.29 -1.23
C VAL A 30 -2.70 -11.29 -0.08
N HIS A 31 -3.32 -11.03 1.07
CA HIS A 31 -3.17 -11.81 2.31
C HIS A 31 -1.72 -11.89 2.86
N ASP A 32 -0.84 -10.97 2.46
CA ASP A 32 0.56 -10.90 2.91
C ASP A 32 0.84 -9.52 3.52
N PRO A 33 0.90 -9.37 4.86
CA PRO A 33 1.16 -8.09 5.51
C PRO A 33 2.60 -7.57 5.31
N ARG A 34 3.54 -8.40 4.82
CA ARG A 34 4.93 -8.01 4.58
C ARG A 34 5.18 -7.50 3.17
N LEU A 35 4.20 -7.59 2.28
CA LEU A 35 4.31 -7.24 0.86
C LEU A 35 5.06 -5.92 0.63
N VAL A 36 4.61 -4.83 1.27
CA VAL A 36 5.20 -3.49 1.05
C VAL A 36 6.60 -3.38 1.63
N SER A 37 6.84 -3.97 2.80
CA SER A 37 8.17 -4.00 3.42
C SER A 37 9.17 -4.77 2.56
N ASP A 38 8.74 -5.90 1.99
CA ASP A 38 9.59 -6.70 1.15
C ASP A 38 9.85 -6.03 -0.21
N LEU A 39 8.84 -5.36 -0.79
CA LEU A 39 9.00 -4.54 -2.00
C LEU A 39 10.02 -3.41 -1.78
N ARG A 40 10.02 -2.76 -0.62
CA ARG A 40 11.05 -1.79 -0.23
C ARG A 40 12.43 -2.41 -0.09
N GLY A 41 12.50 -3.67 0.34
CA GLY A 41 13.72 -4.46 0.39
C GLY A 41 14.19 -5.00 -0.97
N GLY A 42 13.49 -4.69 -2.07
CA GLY A 42 13.84 -5.14 -3.42
C GLY A 42 13.26 -6.51 -3.81
N ARG A 43 12.27 -7.04 -3.08
CA ARG A 43 11.58 -8.29 -3.45
C ARG A 43 10.97 -8.17 -4.84
N ILE A 44 11.18 -9.21 -5.64
CA ILE A 44 10.58 -9.34 -6.97
C ILE A 44 9.21 -10.01 -6.80
N CYS A 45 8.15 -9.25 -7.03
CA CYS A 45 6.80 -9.79 -7.03
C CYS A 45 6.46 -10.43 -8.37
N GLY A 46 5.89 -11.63 -8.32
CA GLY A 46 5.33 -12.28 -9.52
C GLY A 46 4.09 -11.54 -10.03
N ARG A 47 3.77 -11.73 -11.32
CA ARG A 47 2.68 -11.05 -12.02
C ARG A 47 1.31 -11.19 -11.32
N ALA A 48 1.04 -12.32 -10.66
CA ALA A 48 -0.18 -12.53 -9.89
C ALA A 48 -0.34 -11.57 -8.71
N VAL A 49 0.76 -11.27 -8.00
CA VAL A 49 0.76 -10.33 -6.86
C VAL A 49 0.51 -8.91 -7.34
N ILE A 50 1.15 -8.54 -8.45
CA ILE A 50 0.97 -7.25 -9.12
C ILE A 50 -0.50 -7.06 -9.48
N CYS A 51 -1.10 -8.01 -10.21
CA CYS A 51 -2.50 -7.92 -10.63
C CYS A 51 -3.47 -7.81 -9.45
N ARG A 52 -3.25 -8.56 -8.36
CA ARG A 52 -4.10 -8.47 -7.15
C ARG A 52 -3.97 -7.11 -6.46
N ALA A 53 -2.75 -6.60 -6.30
CA ALA A 53 -2.51 -5.29 -5.71
C ALA A 53 -3.16 -4.16 -6.54
N GLU A 54 -2.99 -4.19 -7.86
CA GLU A 54 -3.63 -3.22 -8.76
C GLU A 54 -5.15 -3.32 -8.74
N HIS A 55 -5.70 -4.54 -8.79
CA HIS A 55 -7.14 -4.75 -8.72
C HIS A 55 -7.74 -4.22 -7.43
N PHE A 56 -7.06 -4.46 -6.29
CA PHE A 56 -7.49 -3.92 -4.99
C PHE A 56 -7.50 -2.39 -4.99
N MET A 57 -6.43 -1.73 -5.45
CA MET A 57 -6.37 -0.27 -5.51
C MET A 57 -7.47 0.32 -6.40
N ASN A 58 -7.72 -0.28 -7.56
CA ASN A 58 -8.76 0.17 -8.49
C ASN A 58 -10.16 0.00 -7.89
N LYS A 59 -10.42 -1.14 -7.24
CA LYS A 59 -11.70 -1.41 -6.57
C LYS A 59 -11.91 -0.44 -5.41
N TRP A 60 -10.90 -0.25 -4.56
CA TRP A 60 -10.98 0.69 -3.43
C TRP A 60 -11.27 2.11 -3.91
N ARG A 61 -10.60 2.59 -4.96
CA ARG A 61 -10.87 3.92 -5.54
C ARG A 61 -12.27 4.04 -6.12
N ALA A 62 -12.78 2.99 -6.77
CA ALA A 62 -14.14 2.96 -7.28
C ALA A 62 -15.17 3.01 -6.13
N ASP A 63 -14.94 2.23 -5.07
CA ASP A 63 -15.79 2.22 -3.88
C ASP A 63 -15.71 3.55 -3.11
N PHE A 64 -14.53 4.17 -3.04
CA PHE A 64 -14.32 5.47 -2.40
C PHE A 64 -15.06 6.59 -3.15
N ARG A 65 -14.95 6.62 -4.48
CA ARG A 65 -15.72 7.54 -5.33
C ARG A 65 -17.22 7.33 -5.24
N ALA A 66 -17.66 6.08 -5.01
CA ALA A 66 -19.06 5.74 -4.78
C ALA A 66 -19.53 5.98 -3.33
N GLY A 67 -18.66 6.48 -2.44
CA GLY A 67 -18.97 6.73 -1.03
C GLY A 67 -19.18 5.47 -0.18
N ARG A 68 -18.77 4.29 -0.67
CA ARG A 68 -18.98 2.99 0.01
C ARG A 68 -17.87 2.64 1.00
N VAL A 69 -16.72 3.28 0.91
CA VAL A 69 -15.59 3.11 1.83
C VAL A 69 -15.07 4.47 2.28
N THR A 70 -14.75 4.58 3.56
CA THR A 70 -14.05 5.73 4.12
C THR A 70 -12.55 5.43 4.21
N PRO A 71 -11.67 6.46 4.25
CA PRO A 71 -10.26 6.28 4.55
C PRO A 71 -10.15 5.51 5.87
N ILE A 72 -9.31 4.48 5.90
CA ILE A 72 -9.33 3.53 7.01
C ILE A 72 -8.79 4.16 8.30
N GLY A 73 -8.13 5.32 8.22
CA GLY A 73 -7.87 6.22 9.34
C GLY A 73 -7.04 5.52 10.39
N ASP A 74 -5.73 5.70 10.35
CA ASP A 74 -4.81 4.93 11.18
C ASP A 74 -5.03 5.14 12.69
N ARG A 75 -5.93 4.35 13.31
CA ARG A 75 -6.15 4.36 14.76
C ARG A 75 -5.00 3.69 15.54
N ARG A 76 -3.93 3.21 14.89
CA ARG A 76 -2.87 2.43 15.53
C ARG A 76 -1.46 2.98 15.35
N VAL A 77 -1.19 3.89 14.42
CA VAL A 77 0.08 4.63 14.37
C VAL A 77 0.02 5.82 15.33
N GLY A 78 0.13 5.48 16.61
CA GLY A 78 0.89 6.35 17.51
C GLY A 78 2.31 6.47 16.98
N SER A 79 2.72 7.69 16.65
CA SER A 79 4.08 8.19 16.87
C SER A 79 5.23 7.25 16.49
N ARG A 80 5.64 7.18 15.22
CA ARG A 80 7.02 6.73 14.87
C ARG A 80 7.57 7.10 13.49
N ALA A 81 6.96 8.04 12.76
CA ALA A 81 7.52 8.58 11.52
C ALA A 81 8.10 10.00 11.72
N ASN A 82 9.08 10.14 12.62
CA ASN A 82 10.08 11.21 12.52
C ASN A 82 11.43 10.75 13.09
N LYS A 83 12.23 10.08 12.26
CA LYS A 83 13.68 10.06 12.37
C LYS A 83 14.25 10.19 10.96
N SER A 84 15.29 11.01 10.82
CA SER A 84 16.03 11.32 9.58
C SER A 84 15.50 12.47 8.73
N ARG A 85 15.31 13.66 9.31
CA ARG A 85 15.82 14.92 8.73
C ARG A 85 16.27 15.85 9.88
N ARG A 86 17.53 16.29 9.83
CA ARG A 86 18.29 17.15 10.77
C ARG A 86 19.17 16.40 11.78
N ALA A 87 20.41 16.15 11.36
CA ALA A 87 21.60 16.75 11.96
C ALA A 87 22.60 16.99 10.83
#